data_AF-A0A7W0YTI6-F1
#
_entry.id   AF-A0A7W0YTI6-F1
#
_cell.length_a   1.000
_cell.length_b   1.000
_cell.length_c   1.000
_cell.angle_alpha   90.00
_cell.angle_beta   90.00
_cell.angle_gamma   90.00
#
_symmetry.space_group_name_H-M   'P 1'
#
loop_
_entity.id
_entity.type
_entity.pdbx_description
1 polymer ?
#
loop_
_entity_poly.entity_id
_entity_poly.type
_entity_poly.pdbx_seq_one_letter_code
_entity_poly.pdbx_strand_id
1 'polypeptide(L)'
;MTAARRWAAVWAESWPTADVDAIDALYADDVVFYSHPFRDQQKPRDYVVWAFEDQAHAECRFGNPVVANDRAAVDWWAVLTSKDGSVESIAGTSLLRFGNDGRVLEQRDVWSTEPGRRELLDWAR
;
A
#
# COMPACT_ATOMS: atom_id res chain seq x y z
N MET A 1 -18.84 0.51 5.24
CA MET A 1 -17.54 -0.08 4.84
C MET A 1 -16.61 -0.07 6.04
N THR A 2 -15.86 -1.13 6.33
CA THR A 2 -14.91 -1.15 7.46
C THR A 2 -13.68 -0.29 7.14
N ALA A 3 -12.95 0.18 8.16
CA ALA A 3 -11.73 0.98 7.97
C ALA A 3 -10.69 0.28 7.09
N ALA A 4 -10.50 -1.03 7.28
CA ALA A 4 -9.61 -1.83 6.45
C ALA A 4 -10.05 -1.94 4.98
N ARG A 5 -11.36 -2.08 4.72
CA ARG A 5 -11.88 -2.07 3.33
C ARG A 5 -11.74 -0.70 2.69
N ARG A 6 -11.91 0.38 3.47
CA ARG A 6 -11.65 1.75 3.01
C ARG A 6 -10.19 1.93 2.62
N TRP A 7 -9.26 1.48 3.46
CA TRP A 7 -7.83 1.54 3.18
C TRP A 7 -7.48 0.83 1.86
N ALA A 8 -7.95 -0.41 1.68
CA ALA A 8 -7.70 -1.18 0.45
C ALA A 8 -8.29 -0.50 -0.80
N ALA A 9 -9.51 0.02 -0.71
CA ALA A 9 -10.17 0.70 -1.83
C ALA A 9 -9.44 2.01 -2.21
N VAL A 10 -9.10 2.85 -1.23
CA VAL A 10 -8.39 4.11 -1.49
C VAL A 10 -7.02 3.83 -2.11
N TRP A 11 -6.26 2.85 -1.62
CA TRP A 11 -4.99 2.48 -2.24
C TRP A 11 -5.15 1.96 -3.67
N ALA A 12 -6.14 1.09 -3.93
CA ALA A 12 -6.41 0.56 -5.26
C ALA A 12 -6.79 1.65 -6.27
N GLU A 13 -7.50 2.69 -5.83
CA GLU A 13 -7.89 3.83 -6.65
C GLU A 13 -6.75 4.85 -6.82
N SER A 14 -6.00 5.11 -5.75
CA SER A 14 -5.06 6.23 -5.66
C SER A 14 -3.65 5.92 -6.16
N TRP A 15 -3.20 4.66 -6.06
CA TRP A 15 -1.86 4.29 -6.52
C TRP A 15 -1.70 4.46 -8.05
N PRO A 16 -2.61 3.95 -8.91
CA PRO A 16 -2.49 4.14 -10.36
C PRO A 16 -2.44 5.61 -10.80
N THR A 17 -3.11 6.49 -10.05
CA THR A 17 -3.18 7.94 -10.32
C THR A 17 -2.20 8.78 -9.51
N ALA A 18 -1.35 8.14 -8.69
CA ALA A 18 -0.42 8.79 -7.77
C ALA A 18 -1.07 9.86 -6.86
N ASP A 19 -2.28 9.60 -6.35
CA ASP A 19 -3.00 10.53 -5.47
C ASP A 19 -2.44 10.45 -4.03
N VAL A 20 -1.42 11.28 -3.80
CA VAL A 20 -0.73 11.42 -2.50
C VAL A 20 -1.68 11.85 -1.40
N ASP A 21 -2.57 12.80 -1.68
CA ASP A 21 -3.42 13.40 -0.65
C ASP A 21 -4.50 12.43 -0.19
N ALA A 22 -5.07 11.63 -1.11
CA ALA A 22 -6.03 10.59 -0.77
C ALA A 22 -5.41 9.50 0.12
N ILE A 23 -4.18 9.07 -0.18
CA ILE A 23 -3.48 8.07 0.62
C ILE A 23 -3.09 8.64 1.98
N ASP A 24 -2.51 9.84 2.04
CA ASP A 24 -2.08 10.49 3.28
C ASP A 24 -3.25 10.68 4.26
N ALA A 25 -4.44 11.01 3.75
CA ALA A 25 -5.66 11.17 4.55
C ALA A 25 -6.14 9.88 5.26
N LEU A 26 -5.62 8.70 4.89
CA LEU A 26 -5.91 7.44 5.59
C LEU A 26 -5.23 7.36 6.96
N TYR A 27 -4.15 8.11 7.18
CA TYR A 27 -3.25 7.94 8.30
C TYR A 27 -3.51 8.98 9.40
N ALA A 28 -3.26 8.60 10.64
CA ALA A 28 -3.19 9.55 11.75
C ALA A 28 -1.87 10.32 11.74
N ASP A 29 -1.87 11.52 12.32
CA ASP A 29 -0.71 12.42 12.31
C ASP A 29 0.53 11.80 12.99
N ASP A 30 0.33 10.91 13.97
CA ASP A 30 1.34 10.22 14.77
C ASP A 30 1.53 8.74 14.40
N VAL A 31 1.16 8.35 13.17
CA VAL A 31 1.22 6.95 12.73
C VAL A 31 2.62 6.33 12.82
N VAL A 32 2.66 5.08 13.30
CA VAL A 32 3.84 4.22 13.18
C VAL A 32 3.83 3.55 11.80
N PHE A 33 4.70 4.00 10.89
CA PHE A 33 4.71 3.55 9.50
C PHE A 33 6.06 2.96 9.08
N TYR A 34 6.06 1.68 8.72
CA TYR A 34 7.20 0.98 8.12
C TYR A 34 6.82 0.46 6.74
N SER A 35 7.34 1.08 5.70
CA SER A 35 7.12 0.63 4.32
C SER A 35 7.87 -0.65 3.98
N HIS A 36 8.82 -1.10 4.81
CA HIS A 36 9.60 -2.32 4.64
C HIS A 36 10.29 -2.67 5.98
N PRO A 37 10.50 -3.94 6.35
CA PRO A 37 10.97 -4.32 7.69
C PRO A 37 12.37 -3.80 8.07
N PHE A 38 13.19 -3.48 7.08
CA PHE A 38 14.57 -3.02 7.26
C PHE A 38 14.77 -1.53 6.95
N ARG A 39 13.69 -0.77 6.73
CA ARG A 39 13.76 0.69 6.54
C ARG A 39 13.43 1.41 7.83
N ASP A 40 13.97 2.61 7.98
CA ASP A 40 13.60 3.50 9.08
C ASP A 40 12.12 3.93 8.97
N GLN A 41 11.55 4.35 10.10
CA GLN A 41 10.21 4.93 10.12
C GLN A 41 10.20 6.23 9.29
N GLN A 42 9.14 6.42 8.52
CA GLN A 42 8.93 7.59 7.67
C GLN A 42 7.46 8.01 7.69
N LYS A 43 7.17 9.24 7.28
CA LYS A 43 5.79 9.68 7.14
C LYS A 43 5.15 9.04 5.90
N PRO A 44 3.87 8.66 5.94
CA PRO A 44 3.17 8.10 4.78
C PRO A 44 3.26 9.02 3.55
N ARG A 45 3.02 10.32 3.72
CA ARG A 45 3.16 11.31 2.64
C ARG A 45 4.54 11.27 1.97
N ASP A 46 5.59 11.35 2.77
CA ASP A 46 6.97 11.39 2.27
C ASP A 46 7.30 10.10 1.50
N TYR A 47 6.83 8.96 2.03
CA TYR A 47 6.96 7.67 1.36
C TYR A 47 6.26 7.64 0.00
N VAL A 48 5.00 8.04 -0.09
CA VAL A 48 4.25 7.93 -1.37
C VAL A 48 4.72 8.93 -2.40
N VAL A 49 5.16 10.13 -1.99
CA VAL A 49 5.79 11.10 -2.90
C VAL A 49 7.04 10.50 -3.53
N TRP A 50 7.90 9.88 -2.73
CA TRP A 50 9.10 9.20 -3.22
C TRP A 50 8.76 7.96 -4.06
N ALA A 51 7.84 7.12 -3.60
CA ALA A 51 7.47 5.88 -4.28
C ALA A 51 6.86 6.11 -5.66
N PHE A 52 6.13 7.22 -5.84
CA PHE A 52 5.52 7.57 -7.12
C PHE A 52 6.42 8.43 -8.03
N GLU A 53 7.59 8.87 -7.54
CA GLU A 53 8.46 9.80 -8.27
C GLU A 53 8.87 9.27 -9.65
N ASP A 54 9.22 7.98 -9.74
CA ASP A 54 9.65 7.33 -10.99
C ASP A 54 8.52 6.57 -11.71
N GLN A 55 7.32 6.51 -11.11
CA GLN A 55 6.19 5.79 -11.69
C GLN A 55 5.67 6.52 -12.94
N ALA A 56 5.61 5.81 -14.07
CA ALA A 56 4.86 6.24 -15.25
C ALA A 56 3.46 5.61 -15.30
N HIS A 57 3.34 4.36 -14.86
CA HIS A 57 2.08 3.64 -14.78
C HIS A 57 2.12 2.59 -13.67
N ALA A 58 0.96 2.32 -13.05
CA ALA A 58 0.79 1.21 -12.12
C ALA A 58 -0.55 0.52 -12.36
N GLU A 59 -0.51 -0.81 -12.42
CA GLU A 59 -1.65 -1.69 -12.24
C GLU A 59 -1.54 -2.29 -10.85
N CYS A 60 -2.62 -2.31 -10.06
CA CYS A 60 -2.58 -2.91 -8.73
C CYS A 60 -3.88 -3.63 -8.38
N ARG A 61 -3.77 -4.54 -7.41
CA ARG A 61 -4.87 -5.30 -6.83
C ARG A 61 -4.67 -5.39 -5.33
N PHE A 62 -5.75 -5.18 -4.59
CA PHE A 62 -5.81 -5.31 -3.13
C PHE A 62 -6.84 -6.37 -2.77
N GLY A 63 -6.44 -7.34 -1.95
CA GLY A 63 -7.30 -8.44 -1.53
C GLY A 63 -8.32 -8.04 -0.46
N ASN A 64 -9.21 -8.98 -0.13
CA ASN A 64 -10.14 -8.78 0.97
C ASN A 64 -9.40 -8.73 2.33
N PRO A 65 -9.58 -7.69 3.15
CA PRO A 65 -8.91 -7.61 4.44
C PRO A 65 -9.31 -8.73 5.41
N VAL A 66 -8.32 -9.35 6.06
CA VAL A 66 -8.53 -10.22 7.22
C VAL A 66 -8.54 -9.36 8.46
N VAL A 67 -9.67 -9.26 9.16
CA VAL A 67 -9.87 -8.31 10.27
C VAL A 67 -9.98 -9.04 11.61
N ALA A 68 -9.28 -8.53 12.61
CA ALA A 68 -9.40 -8.95 14.01
C ALA A 68 -9.35 -7.71 14.93
N ASN A 69 -10.50 -7.37 15.53
CA ASN A 69 -10.69 -6.15 16.33
C ASN A 69 -10.28 -4.88 15.55
N ASP A 70 -9.34 -4.11 16.08
CA ASP A 70 -8.78 -2.89 15.50
C ASP A 70 -7.64 -3.15 14.51
N ARG A 71 -7.29 -4.43 14.25
CA ARG A 71 -6.21 -4.81 13.34
C ARG A 71 -6.74 -5.45 12.06
N ALA A 72 -5.98 -5.28 10.97
CA ALA A 72 -6.23 -5.99 9.73
C ALA A 72 -4.92 -6.38 9.02
N ALA A 73 -4.97 -7.44 8.23
CA ALA A 73 -3.96 -7.75 7.22
C ALA A 73 -4.58 -7.64 5.83
N VAL A 74 -3.85 -7.04 4.89
CA VAL A 74 -4.29 -6.89 3.49
C VAL A 74 -3.16 -7.26 2.57
N ASP A 75 -3.37 -8.29 1.74
CA ASP A 75 -2.46 -8.63 0.66
C ASP A 75 -2.67 -7.70 -0.54
N TRP A 76 -1.59 -7.34 -1.20
CA TRP A 76 -1.61 -6.53 -2.41
C TRP A 76 -0.56 -6.99 -3.41
N TRP A 77 -0.81 -6.68 -4.67
CA TRP A 77 0.06 -6.95 -5.81
C TRP A 77 -0.02 -5.77 -6.77
N ALA A 78 1.08 -5.43 -7.42
CA ALA A 78 1.13 -4.42 -8.45
C ALA A 78 2.18 -4.73 -9.52
N VAL A 79 1.96 -4.18 -10.72
CA VAL A 79 2.96 -4.08 -11.79
C VAL A 79 3.24 -2.61 -12.01
N LEU A 80 4.48 -2.21 -11.80
CA LEU A 80 4.94 -0.84 -11.96
C LEU A 80 5.70 -0.73 -13.27
N THR A 81 5.40 0.33 -14.02
CA THR A 81 6.21 0.76 -15.17
C THR A 81 6.85 2.09 -14.83
N SER A 82 8.18 2.12 -14.84
CA SER A 82 8.96 3.34 -14.60
C SER A 82 8.98 4.25 -15.82
N LYS A 83 9.39 5.51 -15.62
CA LYS A 83 9.55 6.51 -16.70
C LYS A 83 10.57 6.12 -17.77
N ASP A 84 11.55 5.29 -17.42
CA ASP A 84 12.52 4.72 -18.34
C ASP A 84 12.01 3.50 -19.13
N GLY A 85 10.77 3.07 -18.85
CA GLY A 85 10.12 1.91 -19.47
C GLY A 85 10.46 0.57 -18.84
N SER A 86 11.27 0.53 -17.78
CA SER A 86 11.47 -0.69 -17.00
C SER A 86 10.17 -1.11 -16.29
N VAL A 87 10.00 -2.41 -16.11
CA VAL A 87 8.79 -3.02 -15.52
C VAL A 87 9.20 -3.92 -14.37
N GLU A 88 8.50 -3.81 -13.26
CA GLU A 88 8.64 -4.70 -12.10
C GLU A 88 7.28 -5.14 -11.57
N SER A 89 7.24 -6.31 -10.94
CA SER A 89 6.09 -6.77 -10.18
C SER A 89 6.43 -6.78 -8.70
N ILE A 90 5.58 -6.16 -7.91
CA ILE A 90 5.72 -6.06 -6.46
C ILE A 90 4.52 -6.69 -5.80
N ALA A 91 4.74 -7.47 -4.74
CA ALA A 91 3.68 -8.09 -3.97
C ALA A 91 4.03 -8.13 -2.50
N GLY A 92 3.03 -7.96 -1.64
CA GLY A 92 3.22 -7.98 -0.21
C GLY A 92 1.95 -8.01 0.60
N THR A 93 2.13 -7.82 1.90
CA THR A 93 1.07 -7.74 2.88
C THR A 93 1.30 -6.52 3.77
N SER A 94 0.24 -5.75 4.00
CA SER A 94 0.21 -4.67 4.99
C SER A 94 -0.49 -5.13 6.25
N LEU A 95 0.22 -5.08 7.38
CA LEU A 95 -0.37 -5.26 8.72
C LEU A 95 -0.73 -3.89 9.28
N LEU A 96 -2.02 -3.71 9.59
CA LEU A 96 -2.64 -2.44 9.91
C LEU A 96 -3.23 -2.46 11.33
N ARG A 97 -3.22 -1.31 12.00
CA ARG A 97 -4.03 -1.03 13.20
C ARG A 97 -4.76 0.29 13.02
N PHE A 98 -6.03 0.34 13.38
CA PHE A 98 -6.91 1.48 13.17
C PHE A 98 -7.34 2.13 14.48
N GLY A 99 -7.56 3.44 14.45
CA GLY A 99 -8.20 4.20 15.52
C GLY A 99 -9.73 4.13 15.43
N ASN A 100 -10.39 4.69 16.44
CA ASN A 100 -11.87 4.77 16.49
C ASN A 100 -12.47 5.65 15.38
N ASP A 101 -11.67 6.58 14.83
CA ASP A 101 -12.00 7.42 13.68
C ASP A 101 -11.75 6.70 12.32
N GLY A 102 -11.26 5.47 12.38
CA GLY A 102 -10.90 4.64 11.23
C GLY A 102 -9.58 5.03 10.56
N ARG A 103 -8.80 5.98 11.09
CA ARG A 103 -7.47 6.29 10.56
C ARG A 103 -6.45 5.23 10.98
N VAL A 104 -5.41 5.05 10.17
CA VAL A 104 -4.33 4.09 10.45
C VAL A 104 -3.43 4.67 11.55
N LEU A 105 -3.29 3.92 12.64
CA LEU A 105 -2.38 4.23 13.76
C LEU A 105 -1.05 3.46 13.65
N GLU A 106 -1.04 2.36 12.89
CA GLU A 106 0.16 1.56 12.63
C GLU A 106 0.04 0.87 11.26
N GLN A 107 1.09 0.94 10.44
CA GLN A 107 1.26 0.10 9.26
C GLN A 107 2.67 -0.50 9.23
N ARG A 108 2.75 -1.79 8.97
CA ARG A 108 4.00 -2.51 8.69
C ARG A 108 3.83 -3.34 7.45
N ASP A 109 4.68 -3.08 6.46
CA ASP A 109 4.65 -3.81 5.19
C ASP A 109 5.79 -4.83 5.12
N VAL A 110 5.47 -5.98 4.55
CA VAL A 110 6.44 -6.97 4.08
C VAL A 110 6.12 -7.24 2.62
N TRP A 111 7.10 -7.06 1.74
CA TRP A 111 6.92 -7.25 0.31
C TRP A 111 8.20 -7.72 -0.36
N SER A 112 8.09 -8.14 -1.61
CA SER A 112 9.20 -8.49 -2.49
C SER A 112 8.88 -8.02 -3.91
N THR A 113 9.93 -7.80 -4.71
CA THR A 113 9.82 -7.39 -6.11
C THR A 113 10.57 -8.36 -7.02
N GLU A 114 10.09 -8.51 -8.25
CA GLU A 114 10.71 -9.27 -9.31
C GLU A 114 10.74 -8.44 -10.61
N PRO A 115 11.84 -8.45 -11.38
CA PRO A 115 11.86 -7.83 -12.70
C PRO A 115 10.82 -8.42 -13.66
N GLY A 116 10.20 -7.53 -14.43
CA GLY A 116 9.17 -7.84 -15.41
C GLY A 116 7.79 -8.11 -14.80
N ARG A 117 6.80 -8.40 -15.66
CA ARG A 117 5.45 -8.78 -15.22
C ARG A 117 5.44 -10.22 -14.70
N ARG A 118 4.97 -10.39 -13.46
CA ARG A 118 4.72 -11.67 -12.77
C ARG A 118 3.30 -11.64 -12.23
N GLU A 119 2.41 -12.39 -12.89
CA GLU A 119 1.03 -12.53 -12.42
C GLU A 119 0.97 -13.51 -11.24
N LEU A 120 0.32 -13.09 -10.15
CA LEU A 120 0.11 -13.92 -8.96
C LEU A 120 -1.39 -14.17 -8.77
N LEU A 121 -1.96 -15.16 -9.47
CA LEU A 121 -3.42 -15.34 -9.61
C LEU A 121 -4.17 -15.50 -8.28
N ASP A 122 -3.56 -16.15 -7.29
CA ASP A 122 -4.18 -16.41 -5.99
C ASP A 122 -3.77 -15.38 -4.91
N TRP A 123 -2.93 -14.41 -5.26
CA TRP A 123 -2.49 -13.36 -4.34
C TRP A 123 -3.40 -12.13 -4.44
N ALA A 124 -3.69 -11.49 -3.30
CA ALA A 124 -4.54 -10.30 -3.23
C ALA A 124 -5.92 -10.50 -3.91
N ARG A 125 -6.62 -11.59 -3.59
CA ARG A 125 -7.94 -11.93 -4.15
C ARG A 125 -9.13 -11.46 -3.31
#